data_AF-A0A532DE14-F1
#
_entry.id   AF-A0A532DE14-F1
#
_cell.length_a   1.000
_cell.length_b   1.000
_cell.length_c   1.000
_cell.angle_alpha   90.00
_cell.angle_beta   90.00
_cell.angle_gamma   90.00
#
_symmetry.space_group_name_H-M   'P 1'
#
loop_
_entity.id
_entity.type
_entity.pdbx_description
1 polymer ?
#
loop_
_entity_poly.entity_id
_entity_poly.type
_entity_poly.pdbx_seq_one_letter_code
_entity_poly.pdbx_strand_id
1 'polypeptide(L)'
;MTDIVLTPLLLAAIPLIGAILGFAVWSQPLKLKIWSIVVTGLSLLAVIGMSWHRTETAEGQLFLYLLPLAAGISLLGGPVHLQHRLSWILTLLFLGLGLGILTSQQVVGQIVLVLLLGLITFLLYWHHNPFWPRSWWGIGAYGLGTLCAGLAVIASPPVSTLASLLTCAILLPLVPLHQGYVSALTRLPGSLPSFIVLLLPAIGFHCLATIIPMVPDVAISTVTVLALVGALYGSVKALAQSRVRLLLAYGSLSFFSILWWFMVVSRTVMPQAVVFLGAVALVTSGLLLSWQVVRTRYGDDVDPQAISGLVRRMPQFAVLFSLLALAAMGLPPFGVFAGFIGMLLTASLTSSVALLVLMVAWLAASWYILDMVQQLLFGRERSDLRYEDLRRSELASLLLVVLIVIALGVAPASLFGIAQPSPSGGAVKESVSWNR
;
A
#
# COMPACT_ATOMS: atom_id res chain seq x y z
N MET A 1 4.23 30.73 16.48
CA MET A 1 3.81 30.75 15.07
C MET A 1 4.87 30.21 14.11
N THR A 2 6.17 30.27 14.46
CA THR A 2 7.28 29.71 13.66
C THR A 2 7.35 28.17 13.66
N ASP A 3 6.95 27.52 14.75
CA ASP A 3 7.08 26.05 14.90
C ASP A 3 6.08 25.24 14.05
N ILE A 4 4.97 25.85 13.64
CA ILE A 4 3.91 25.17 12.87
C ILE A 4 4.31 25.00 11.39
N VAL A 5 5.17 25.89 10.86
CA VAL A 5 5.59 25.85 9.44
C VAL A 5 6.87 25.04 9.24
N LEU A 6 7.78 25.03 10.22
CA LEU A 6 9.06 24.31 10.12
C LEU A 6 8.91 22.79 10.31
N THR A 7 8.00 22.35 11.17
CA THR A 7 7.83 20.92 11.50
C THR A 7 7.55 20.00 10.29
N PRO A 8 6.62 20.29 9.36
CA PRO A 8 6.40 19.42 8.20
C PRO A 8 7.60 19.39 7.25
N LEU A 9 8.27 20.52 7.08
CA LEU A 9 9.42 20.64 6.20
C LEU A 9 10.62 19.83 6.75
N LEU A 10 10.79 19.82 8.08
CA LEU A 10 11.83 19.05 8.76
C LEU A 10 11.62 17.52 8.62
N LEU A 11 10.38 17.03 8.77
CA LEU A 11 10.08 15.61 8.62
C LEU A 11 10.35 15.10 7.20
N ALA A 12 10.01 15.90 6.19
CA ALA A 12 10.31 15.59 4.80
C ALA A 12 11.81 15.73 4.48
N ALA A 13 12.51 16.70 5.11
CA ALA A 13 13.90 16.99 4.83
C ALA A 13 14.86 15.85 5.22
N ILE A 14 14.63 15.15 6.33
CA ILE A 14 15.51 14.06 6.80
C ILE A 14 15.76 13.01 5.71
N PRO A 15 14.74 12.36 5.14
CA PRO A 15 14.95 11.36 4.10
C PRO A 15 15.42 11.97 2.76
N LEU A 16 15.04 13.21 2.43
CA LEU A 16 15.51 13.89 1.22
C LEU A 16 17.01 14.20 1.27
N ILE A 17 17.48 14.80 2.37
CA ILE A 17 18.90 15.07 2.61
C ILE A 17 19.67 13.75 2.67
N GLY A 18 19.10 12.73 3.34
CA GLY A 18 19.68 11.40 3.37
C GLY A 18 19.83 10.77 1.99
N ALA A 19 18.88 10.98 1.07
CA ALA A 19 18.98 10.53 -0.32
C ALA A 19 20.13 11.22 -1.05
N ILE A 20 20.27 12.55 -0.89
CA ILE A 20 21.35 13.35 -1.51
C ILE A 20 22.72 12.91 -0.96
N LEU A 21 22.87 12.83 0.36
CA LEU A 21 24.12 12.39 0.99
C LEU A 21 24.47 10.94 0.66
N GLY A 22 23.46 10.10 0.36
CA GLY A 22 23.67 8.72 -0.09
C GLY A 22 24.55 8.62 -1.35
N PHE A 23 24.53 9.63 -2.23
CA PHE A 23 25.39 9.63 -3.42
C PHE A 23 26.89 9.66 -3.08
N ALA A 24 27.29 10.19 -1.91
CA ALA A 24 28.69 10.19 -1.48
C ALA A 24 29.22 8.75 -1.24
N VAL A 25 28.34 7.81 -0.91
CA VAL A 25 28.68 6.40 -0.63
C VAL A 25 28.19 5.47 -1.76
N TRP A 26 27.86 6.04 -2.93
CA TRP A 26 27.28 5.31 -4.06
C TRP A 26 28.13 4.12 -4.56
N SER A 27 29.46 4.24 -4.51
CA SER A 27 30.38 3.19 -4.96
C SER A 27 30.36 1.95 -4.08
N GLN A 28 29.87 2.04 -2.84
CA GLN A 28 29.93 0.97 -1.84
C GLN A 28 28.52 0.47 -1.46
N PRO A 29 28.00 -0.57 -2.12
CA PRO A 29 26.59 -0.95 -2.01
C PRO A 29 26.16 -1.35 -0.59
N LEU A 30 27.03 -2.04 0.15
CA LEU A 30 26.72 -2.41 1.54
C LEU A 30 26.56 -1.17 2.42
N LYS A 31 27.48 -0.21 2.31
CA LYS A 31 27.41 1.03 3.10
C LYS A 31 26.24 1.90 2.69
N LEU A 32 25.92 1.98 1.39
CA LEU A 32 24.74 2.69 0.91
C LEU A 32 23.44 2.08 1.49
N LYS A 33 23.32 0.75 1.49
CA LYS A 33 22.16 0.08 2.09
C LYS A 33 22.02 0.40 3.58
N ILE A 34 23.12 0.28 4.34
CA ILE A 34 23.13 0.59 5.77
C ILE A 34 22.76 2.06 6.00
N TRP A 35 23.34 2.98 5.23
CA TRP A 35 23.02 4.41 5.28
C TRP A 35 21.52 4.65 5.07
N SER A 36 20.93 4.07 4.03
CA SER A 36 19.50 4.23 3.76
C SER A 36 18.63 3.69 4.90
N ILE A 37 18.97 2.54 5.48
CA ILE A 37 18.25 1.99 6.64
C ILE A 37 18.33 2.94 7.84
N VAL A 38 19.52 3.47 8.15
CA VAL A 38 19.73 4.42 9.25
C VAL A 38 18.89 5.69 9.03
N VAL A 39 18.88 6.26 7.82
CA VAL A 39 18.06 7.44 7.48
C VAL A 39 16.57 7.15 7.67
N THR A 40 16.07 5.97 7.28
CA THR A 40 14.66 5.61 7.52
C THR A 40 14.34 5.48 9.01
N GLY A 41 15.26 4.94 9.82
CA GLY A 41 15.12 4.88 11.27
C GLY A 41 15.10 6.27 11.92
N LEU A 42 15.98 7.18 11.49
CA LEU A 42 15.96 8.58 11.92
C LEU A 42 14.66 9.29 11.53
N SER A 43 14.14 9.01 10.33
CA SER A 43 12.86 9.55 9.88
C SER A 43 11.72 9.07 10.77
N LEU A 44 11.69 7.77 11.13
CA LEU A 44 10.71 7.22 12.08
C LEU A 44 10.81 7.87 13.46
N LEU A 45 12.02 8.01 14.00
CA LEU A 45 12.26 8.65 15.30
C LEU A 45 11.80 10.12 15.29
N ALA A 46 12.05 10.85 14.21
CA ALA A 46 11.58 12.22 14.05
C ALA A 46 10.05 12.30 14.03
N VAL A 47 9.37 11.40 13.32
CA VAL A 47 7.90 11.32 13.33
C VAL A 47 7.38 11.05 14.75
N ILE A 48 7.97 10.10 15.49
CA ILE A 48 7.59 9.78 16.86
C ILE A 48 7.78 10.98 17.79
N GLY A 49 8.95 11.63 17.75
CA GLY A 49 9.26 12.78 18.60
C GLY A 49 8.34 13.98 18.34
N MET A 50 7.98 14.21 17.07
CA MET A 50 7.08 15.32 16.72
C MET A 50 5.61 15.01 16.99
N SER A 51 5.19 13.75 16.92
CA SER A 51 3.81 13.39 17.22
C SER A 51 3.43 13.61 18.69
N TRP A 52 4.40 13.59 19.60
CA TRP A 52 4.16 13.87 21.02
C TRP A 52 3.60 15.27 21.27
N HIS A 53 3.83 16.21 20.36
CA HIS A 53 3.41 17.61 20.47
C HIS A 53 2.12 17.95 19.70
N ARG A 54 1.54 16.98 18.96
CA ARG A 54 0.38 17.21 18.09
C ARG A 54 -0.87 16.61 18.76
N THR A 55 -1.69 17.46 19.37
CA THR A 55 -2.91 17.07 20.12
C THR A 55 -4.14 16.85 19.24
N GLU A 56 -4.10 17.21 17.95
CA GLU A 56 -5.21 16.97 17.03
C GLU A 56 -5.03 15.63 16.28
N THR A 57 -6.03 14.77 16.41
CA THR A 57 -6.16 13.49 15.70
C THR A 57 -6.35 13.76 14.21
N ALA A 58 -5.26 14.00 13.50
CA ALA A 58 -5.28 14.26 12.07
C ALA A 58 -5.47 12.96 11.28
N GLU A 59 -6.29 13.04 10.24
CA GLU A 59 -6.44 12.02 9.20
C GLU A 59 -5.06 11.59 8.69
N GLY A 60 -4.67 10.33 8.90
CA GLY A 60 -3.40 9.81 8.39
C GLY A 60 -2.22 9.77 9.38
N GLN A 61 -2.43 10.01 10.69
CA GLN A 61 -1.41 9.78 11.72
C GLN A 61 -0.77 8.39 11.60
N LEU A 62 -1.57 7.34 11.38
CA LEU A 62 -1.06 5.98 11.17
C LEU A 62 -0.11 5.89 9.98
N PHE A 63 -0.40 6.58 8.87
CA PHE A 63 0.47 6.56 7.69
C PHE A 63 1.80 7.31 7.91
N LEU A 64 1.83 8.31 8.78
CA LEU A 64 3.09 8.96 9.18
C LEU A 64 4.07 7.96 9.81
N TYR A 65 3.57 6.99 10.58
CA TYR A 65 4.40 5.92 11.15
C TYR A 65 4.65 4.77 10.18
N LEU A 66 3.63 4.37 9.42
CA LEU A 66 3.77 3.23 8.51
C LEU A 66 4.70 3.52 7.33
N LEU A 67 4.79 4.76 6.83
CA LEU A 67 5.66 5.08 5.70
C LEU A 67 7.15 4.84 6.01
N PRO A 68 7.75 5.40 7.08
CA PRO A 68 9.13 5.09 7.44
C PRO A 68 9.36 3.59 7.73
N LEU A 69 8.39 2.92 8.38
CA LEU A 69 8.47 1.48 8.65
C LEU A 69 8.50 0.67 7.36
N ALA A 70 7.59 0.94 6.42
CA ALA A 70 7.53 0.24 5.12
C ALA A 70 8.77 0.52 4.26
N ALA A 71 9.30 1.75 4.30
CA ALA A 71 10.57 2.08 3.65
C ALA A 71 11.73 1.27 4.25
N GLY A 72 11.83 1.20 5.58
CA GLY A 72 12.83 0.39 6.28
C GLY A 72 12.71 -1.11 5.96
N ILE A 73 11.49 -1.65 5.96
CA ILE A 73 11.19 -3.04 5.55
C ILE A 73 11.65 -3.30 4.11
N SER A 74 11.29 -2.41 3.18
CA SER A 74 11.67 -2.53 1.76
C SER A 74 13.18 -2.52 1.57
N LEU A 75 13.89 -1.65 2.28
CA LEU A 75 15.36 -1.58 2.25
C LEU A 75 15.99 -2.84 2.86
N LEU A 76 15.52 -3.29 4.04
CA LEU A 76 16.03 -4.48 4.71
C LEU A 76 15.89 -5.74 3.85
N GLY A 77 14.72 -5.93 3.24
CA GLY A 77 14.41 -7.09 2.41
C GLY A 77 15.09 -7.11 1.04
N GLY A 78 15.59 -5.96 0.55
CA GLY A 78 16.29 -5.89 -0.73
C GLY A 78 17.68 -6.58 -0.72
N PRO A 79 18.08 -7.30 -1.78
CA PRO A 79 19.40 -7.93 -1.88
C PRO A 79 20.50 -6.88 -2.03
N VAL A 80 21.68 -7.13 -1.47
CA VAL A 80 22.85 -6.25 -1.66
C VAL A 80 23.45 -6.51 -3.04
N HIS A 81 23.07 -5.69 -4.03
CA HIS A 81 23.60 -5.79 -5.38
C HIS A 81 23.75 -4.41 -6.04
N LEU A 82 24.75 -4.25 -6.91
CA LEU A 82 25.09 -2.96 -7.55
C LEU A 82 23.91 -2.37 -8.36
N GLN A 83 23.09 -3.22 -8.97
CA GLN A 83 21.92 -2.82 -9.76
C GLN A 83 20.77 -2.28 -8.91
N HIS A 84 20.76 -2.54 -7.60
CA HIS A 84 19.66 -2.17 -6.71
C HIS A 84 19.88 -0.82 -6.00
N ARG A 85 21.07 -0.20 -6.13
CA ARG A 85 21.41 1.06 -5.44
C ARG A 85 20.42 2.18 -5.69
N LEU A 86 19.94 2.29 -6.94
CA LEU A 86 18.98 3.29 -7.35
C LEU A 86 17.65 3.13 -6.59
N SER A 87 17.21 1.88 -6.37
CA SER A 87 15.98 1.62 -5.62
C SER A 87 16.06 2.11 -4.16
N TRP A 88 17.24 2.05 -3.54
CA TRP A 88 17.43 2.49 -2.15
C TRP A 88 17.38 4.01 -2.01
N ILE A 89 18.06 4.73 -2.90
CA ILE A 89 18.00 6.21 -2.91
C ILE A 89 16.59 6.67 -3.25
N LEU A 90 15.94 6.06 -4.25
CA LEU A 90 14.57 6.39 -4.60
C LEU A 90 13.59 6.11 -3.45
N THR A 91 13.82 5.06 -2.64
CA THR A 91 12.98 4.78 -1.46
C THR A 91 13.04 5.93 -0.46
N LEU A 92 14.23 6.48 -0.21
CA LEU A 92 14.39 7.68 0.64
C LEU A 92 13.74 8.92 0.02
N LEU A 93 13.96 9.16 -1.27
CA LEU A 93 13.35 10.27 -1.99
C LEU A 93 11.82 10.23 -1.90
N PHE A 94 11.23 9.07 -2.19
CA PHE A 94 9.79 8.86 -2.11
C PHE A 94 9.25 8.91 -0.69
N LEU A 95 10.01 8.46 0.31
CA LEU A 95 9.65 8.63 1.72
C LEU A 95 9.56 10.11 2.09
N GLY A 96 10.52 10.92 1.67
CA GLY A 96 10.51 12.36 1.91
C GLY A 96 9.35 13.08 1.23
N LEU A 97 9.08 12.76 -0.04
CA LEU A 97 7.91 13.30 -0.75
C LEU A 97 6.60 12.88 -0.07
N GLY A 98 6.48 11.61 0.33
CA GLY A 98 5.30 11.09 1.02
C GLY A 98 5.04 11.78 2.36
N LEU A 99 6.07 11.89 3.21
CA LEU A 99 5.96 12.62 4.48
C LEU A 99 5.66 14.10 4.25
N GLY A 100 6.25 14.70 3.21
CA GLY A 100 5.94 16.08 2.82
C GLY A 100 4.47 16.26 2.49
N ILE A 101 3.87 15.36 1.70
CA ILE A 101 2.45 15.44 1.34
C ILE A 101 1.55 15.27 2.57
N LEU A 102 1.84 14.31 3.45
CA LEU A 102 1.00 14.04 4.63
C LEU A 102 1.09 15.10 5.73
N THR A 103 2.13 15.95 5.72
CA THR A 103 2.38 16.91 6.81
C THR A 103 2.25 18.37 6.39
N SER A 104 2.46 18.69 5.12
CA SER A 104 2.44 20.07 4.63
C SER A 104 1.03 20.63 4.47
N GLN A 105 0.93 21.96 4.38
CA GLN A 105 -0.32 22.64 4.07
C GLN A 105 -0.81 22.32 2.66
N GLN A 106 -2.12 22.48 2.44
CA GLN A 106 -2.82 22.02 1.24
C GLN A 106 -2.13 22.38 -0.09
N VAL A 107 -1.69 23.63 -0.27
CA VAL A 107 -1.04 24.07 -1.52
C VAL A 107 0.36 23.45 -1.69
N VAL A 108 1.18 23.47 -0.63
CA VAL A 108 2.53 22.89 -0.67
C VAL A 108 2.45 21.38 -0.90
N GLY A 109 1.52 20.70 -0.22
CA GLY A 109 1.28 19.27 -0.38
C GLY A 109 0.87 18.91 -1.81
N GLN A 110 0.02 19.72 -2.45
CA GLN A 110 -0.35 19.53 -3.85
C GLN A 110 0.84 19.71 -4.81
N ILE A 111 1.72 20.69 -4.58
CA ILE A 111 2.94 20.87 -5.39
C ILE A 111 3.87 19.65 -5.23
N VAL A 112 4.08 19.18 -4.00
CA VAL A 112 4.87 17.97 -3.73
C VAL A 112 4.23 16.74 -4.35
N LEU A 113 2.89 16.68 -4.39
CA LEU A 113 2.15 15.60 -5.06
C LEU A 113 2.36 15.60 -6.58
N VAL A 114 2.33 16.77 -7.23
CA VAL A 114 2.65 16.90 -8.66
C VAL A 114 4.07 16.42 -8.92
N LEU A 115 5.03 16.80 -8.08
CA LEU A 115 6.41 16.34 -8.17
C LEU A 115 6.53 14.82 -8.03
N LEU A 116 5.84 14.22 -7.05
CA LEU A 116 5.79 12.78 -6.83
C LEU A 116 5.28 12.04 -8.08
N LEU A 117 4.13 12.44 -8.60
CA LEU A 117 3.50 11.83 -9.76
C LEU A 117 4.36 12.01 -11.03
N GLY A 118 5.00 13.17 -11.18
CA GLY A 118 5.91 13.45 -12.30
C GLY A 118 7.15 12.55 -12.25
N LEU A 119 7.73 12.37 -11.06
CA LEU A 119 8.86 11.47 -10.85
C LEU A 119 8.50 10.01 -11.16
N ILE A 120 7.33 9.55 -10.74
CA ILE A 120 6.86 8.18 -11.05
C ILE A 120 6.66 8.02 -12.56
N THR A 121 6.04 9.00 -13.21
CA THR A 121 5.84 9.00 -14.67
C THR A 121 7.18 8.92 -15.40
N PHE A 122 8.16 9.73 -14.99
CA PHE A 122 9.51 9.70 -15.53
C PHE A 122 10.19 8.34 -15.33
N LEU A 123 10.11 7.76 -14.13
CA LEU A 123 10.72 6.46 -13.83
C LEU A 123 10.07 5.32 -14.62
N LEU A 124 8.75 5.36 -14.81
CA LEU A 124 8.04 4.39 -15.64
C LEU A 124 8.42 4.50 -17.11
N TYR A 125 8.62 5.71 -17.61
CA TYR A 125 9.16 5.95 -18.95
C TYR A 125 10.60 5.42 -19.07
N TRP A 126 11.46 5.70 -18.08
CA TRP A 126 12.85 5.24 -18.08
C TRP A 126 12.98 3.70 -18.06
N HIS A 127 12.09 3.01 -17.34
CA HIS A 127 12.07 1.54 -17.24
C HIS A 127 11.03 0.91 -18.19
N HIS A 128 10.55 1.67 -19.17
CA HIS A 128 9.62 1.19 -20.17
C HIS A 128 10.26 0.10 -21.04
N ASN A 129 9.45 -0.88 -21.45
CA ASN A 129 9.87 -1.87 -22.44
C ASN A 129 8.89 -1.82 -23.62
N PRO A 130 9.36 -1.54 -24.86
CA PRO A 130 8.51 -1.39 -26.05
C PRO A 130 7.59 -2.59 -26.31
N PHE A 131 8.03 -3.79 -25.93
CA PHE A 131 7.29 -5.03 -26.15
C PHE A 131 6.13 -5.25 -25.15
N TRP A 132 5.85 -4.29 -24.27
CA TRP A 132 4.70 -4.37 -23.37
C TRP A 132 3.79 -3.14 -23.45
N PRO A 133 2.86 -3.12 -24.43
CA PRO A 133 2.00 -1.97 -24.72
C PRO A 133 1.22 -1.42 -23.52
N ARG A 134 0.87 -2.29 -22.56
CA ARG A 134 0.16 -1.90 -21.32
C ARG A 134 0.93 -0.90 -20.46
N SER A 135 2.26 -0.85 -20.55
CA SER A 135 3.04 0.12 -19.77
C SER A 135 2.85 1.57 -20.23
N TRP A 136 2.46 1.82 -21.48
CA TRP A 136 2.06 3.15 -21.94
C TRP A 136 0.81 3.66 -21.22
N TRP A 137 -0.11 2.75 -20.90
CA TRP A 137 -1.33 3.09 -20.16
C TRP A 137 -0.98 3.48 -18.72
N GLY A 138 0.03 2.85 -18.13
CA GLY A 138 0.54 3.23 -16.81
C GLY A 138 1.23 4.60 -16.80
N ILE A 139 2.05 4.89 -17.79
CA ILE A 139 2.69 6.20 -17.97
C ILE A 139 1.62 7.28 -18.17
N GLY A 140 0.66 7.03 -19.07
CA GLY A 140 -0.45 7.93 -19.33
C GLY A 140 -1.33 8.18 -18.11
N ALA A 141 -1.60 7.15 -17.28
CA ALA A 141 -2.39 7.30 -16.06
C ALA A 141 -1.72 8.25 -15.05
N TYR A 142 -0.42 8.09 -14.76
CA TYR A 142 0.25 9.01 -13.85
C TYR A 142 0.50 10.39 -14.47
N GLY A 143 0.73 10.48 -15.78
CA GLY A 143 0.77 11.75 -16.50
C GLY A 143 -0.57 12.49 -16.48
N LEU A 144 -1.70 11.78 -16.53
CA LEU A 144 -3.01 12.38 -16.27
C LEU A 144 -3.12 12.83 -14.81
N GLY A 145 -2.62 12.03 -13.88
CA GLY A 145 -2.58 12.36 -12.46
C GLY A 145 -1.80 13.64 -12.16
N THR A 146 -0.64 13.85 -12.79
CA THR A 146 0.13 15.11 -12.62
C THR A 146 -0.67 16.31 -13.10
N LEU A 147 -1.32 16.20 -14.27
CA LEU A 147 -2.15 17.28 -14.83
C LEU A 147 -3.36 17.57 -13.93
N CYS A 148 -4.07 16.54 -13.47
CA CYS A 148 -5.21 16.69 -12.56
C CYS A 148 -4.80 17.30 -11.22
N ALA A 149 -3.67 16.87 -10.64
CA ALA A 149 -3.15 17.44 -9.41
C ALA A 149 -2.77 18.93 -9.60
N GLY A 150 -2.17 19.30 -10.73
CA GLY A 150 -1.87 20.69 -11.06
C GLY A 150 -3.12 21.53 -11.29
N LEU A 151 -4.12 20.99 -12.00
CA LEU A 151 -5.41 21.67 -12.21
C LEU A 151 -6.15 21.90 -10.89
N ALA A 152 -6.07 20.98 -9.94
CA ALA A 152 -6.70 21.13 -8.63
C ALA A 152 -6.15 22.32 -7.82
N VAL A 153 -4.90 22.74 -8.07
CA VAL A 153 -4.28 23.92 -7.43
C VAL A 153 -4.81 25.23 -8.03
N ILE A 154 -5.09 25.24 -9.34
CA ILE A 154 -5.35 26.47 -10.11
C ILE A 154 -6.85 26.72 -10.27
N ALA A 155 -7.65 25.66 -10.39
CA ALA A 155 -9.08 25.74 -10.66
C ALA A 155 -9.92 25.98 -9.39
N SER A 156 -11.11 26.56 -9.58
CA SER A 156 -12.14 26.64 -8.54
C SER A 156 -13.04 25.40 -8.52
N PRO A 157 -13.73 25.11 -7.41
CA PRO A 157 -14.79 24.10 -7.38
C PRO A 157 -15.89 24.44 -8.41
N PRO A 158 -16.49 23.44 -9.10
CA PRO A 158 -16.36 21.98 -8.87
C PRO A 158 -15.19 21.31 -9.61
N VAL A 159 -14.48 22.03 -10.49
CA VAL A 159 -13.43 21.45 -11.34
C VAL A 159 -12.25 20.94 -10.51
N SER A 160 -11.82 21.69 -9.49
CA SER A 160 -10.73 21.26 -8.59
C SER A 160 -11.07 20.02 -7.77
N THR A 161 -12.33 19.86 -7.34
CA THR A 161 -12.80 18.67 -6.63
C THR A 161 -12.79 17.44 -7.52
N LEU A 162 -13.27 17.56 -8.77
CA LEU A 162 -13.23 16.46 -9.74
C LEU A 162 -11.81 16.09 -10.15
N ALA A 163 -10.93 17.09 -10.33
CA ALA A 163 -9.52 16.86 -10.63
C ALA A 163 -8.80 16.16 -9.45
N SER A 164 -9.08 16.57 -8.22
CA SER A 164 -8.60 15.89 -7.01
C SER A 164 -9.12 14.46 -6.93
N LEU A 165 -10.41 14.22 -7.22
CA LEU A 165 -11.01 12.88 -7.22
C LEU A 165 -10.34 11.95 -8.25
N LEU A 166 -10.07 12.43 -9.45
CA LEU A 166 -9.32 11.68 -10.47
C LEU A 166 -7.89 11.37 -10.02
N THR A 167 -7.22 12.34 -9.41
CA THR A 167 -5.88 12.15 -8.84
C THR A 167 -5.88 11.07 -7.75
N CYS A 168 -6.90 11.08 -6.87
CA CYS A 168 -7.09 10.05 -5.86
C CYS A 168 -7.31 8.68 -6.48
N ALA A 169 -8.16 8.56 -7.52
CA ALA A 169 -8.45 7.31 -8.23
C ALA A 169 -7.23 6.72 -8.97
N ILE A 170 -6.21 7.54 -9.27
CA ILE A 170 -4.94 7.11 -9.84
C ILE A 170 -3.98 6.60 -8.75
N LEU A 171 -3.91 7.30 -7.61
CA LEU A 171 -3.03 6.96 -6.47
C LEU A 171 -3.54 5.75 -5.66
N LEU A 172 -4.80 5.80 -5.26
CA LEU A 172 -5.56 4.69 -4.71
C LEU A 172 -6.29 4.04 -5.89
N PRO A 173 -5.74 2.96 -6.46
CA PRO A 173 -6.09 2.54 -7.81
C PRO A 173 -7.56 2.12 -7.91
N LEU A 174 -8.27 2.72 -8.86
CA LEU A 174 -9.65 2.39 -9.20
C LEU A 174 -9.75 2.04 -10.69
N VAL A 175 -10.69 1.19 -11.08
CA VAL A 175 -10.96 0.95 -12.51
C VAL A 175 -11.63 2.19 -13.11
N PRO A 176 -11.22 2.67 -14.31
CA PRO A 176 -10.21 2.13 -15.23
C PRO A 176 -8.77 2.68 -15.05
N LEU A 177 -8.54 3.54 -14.07
CA LEU A 177 -7.28 4.29 -13.85
C LEU A 177 -6.14 3.49 -13.18
N HIS A 178 -6.40 2.26 -12.76
CA HIS A 178 -5.45 1.36 -12.05
C HIS A 178 -4.16 0.98 -12.80
N GLN A 179 -4.04 1.23 -14.11
CA GLN A 179 -2.88 0.79 -14.90
C GLN A 179 -1.56 1.43 -14.44
N GLY A 180 -1.62 2.65 -13.90
CA GLY A 180 -0.47 3.32 -13.28
C GLY A 180 0.08 2.48 -12.14
N TYR A 181 -0.75 2.14 -11.16
CA TYR A 181 -0.38 1.32 -10.01
C TYR A 181 0.20 -0.04 -10.41
N VAL A 182 -0.46 -0.77 -11.32
CA VAL A 182 0.05 -2.07 -11.80
C VAL A 182 1.42 -1.93 -12.47
N SER A 183 1.62 -0.87 -13.25
CA SER A 183 2.90 -0.59 -13.89
C SER A 183 3.98 -0.24 -12.86
N ALA A 184 3.66 0.57 -11.85
CA ALA A 184 4.58 0.92 -10.77
C ALA A 184 5.09 -0.31 -10.04
N LEU A 185 4.21 -1.24 -9.68
CA LEU A 185 4.59 -2.45 -8.94
C LEU A 185 5.40 -3.46 -9.77
N THR A 186 5.28 -3.41 -11.09
CA THR A 186 5.91 -4.38 -11.99
C THR A 186 7.19 -3.86 -12.66
N ARG A 187 7.31 -2.55 -12.83
CA ARG A 187 8.41 -1.92 -13.61
C ARG A 187 9.41 -1.17 -12.76
N LEU A 188 9.01 -0.67 -11.60
CA LEU A 188 9.96 0.05 -10.76
C LEU A 188 11.07 -0.88 -10.24
N PRO A 189 12.30 -0.36 -10.10
CA PRO A 189 13.47 -1.19 -9.88
C PRO A 189 13.59 -1.71 -8.45
N GLY A 190 14.18 -2.89 -8.32
CA GLY A 190 14.61 -3.47 -7.03
C GLY A 190 13.46 -3.73 -6.06
N SER A 191 13.66 -3.36 -4.79
CA SER A 191 12.65 -3.53 -3.73
C SER A 191 11.65 -2.37 -3.67
N LEU A 192 11.82 -1.32 -4.47
CA LEU A 192 10.97 -0.12 -4.46
C LEU A 192 9.47 -0.40 -4.60
N PRO A 193 9.00 -1.36 -5.44
CA PRO A 193 7.61 -1.77 -5.47
C PRO A 193 7.00 -2.12 -4.10
N SER A 194 7.77 -2.73 -3.20
CA SER A 194 7.28 -3.11 -1.87
C SER A 194 7.09 -1.91 -0.94
N PHE A 195 7.69 -0.75 -1.25
CA PHE A 195 7.38 0.50 -0.56
C PHE A 195 6.22 1.25 -1.24
N ILE A 196 6.25 1.32 -2.58
CA ILE A 196 5.25 2.03 -3.39
C ILE A 196 3.82 1.50 -3.18
N VAL A 197 3.69 0.20 -2.96
CA VAL A 197 2.41 -0.48 -2.66
C VAL A 197 1.67 0.13 -1.47
N LEU A 198 2.39 0.73 -0.50
CA LEU A 198 1.81 1.49 0.61
C LEU A 198 1.77 2.99 0.32
N LEU A 199 2.87 3.54 -0.21
CA LEU A 199 3.01 4.98 -0.42
C LEU A 199 1.87 5.58 -1.24
N LEU A 200 1.58 5.01 -2.41
CA LEU A 200 0.59 5.61 -3.31
C LEU A 200 -0.83 5.49 -2.77
N PRO A 201 -1.30 4.31 -2.33
CA PRO A 201 -2.62 4.20 -1.73
C PRO A 201 -2.77 5.06 -0.47
N ALA A 202 -1.74 5.18 0.37
CA ALA A 202 -1.80 6.02 1.58
C ALA A 202 -1.96 7.51 1.23
N ILE A 203 -1.24 8.00 0.23
CA ILE A 203 -1.37 9.38 -0.24
C ILE A 203 -2.73 9.60 -0.91
N GLY A 204 -3.15 8.66 -1.78
CA GLY A 204 -4.45 8.72 -2.43
C GLY A 204 -5.61 8.72 -1.43
N PHE A 205 -5.49 7.93 -0.36
CA PHE A 205 -6.45 7.92 0.74
C PHE A 205 -6.45 9.24 1.52
N HIS A 206 -5.29 9.79 1.85
CA HIS A 206 -5.19 11.07 2.53
C HIS A 206 -5.83 12.19 1.69
N CYS A 207 -5.53 12.26 0.40
CA CYS A 207 -6.18 13.22 -0.49
C CYS A 207 -7.69 12.98 -0.59
N LEU A 208 -8.14 11.72 -0.70
CA LEU A 208 -9.56 11.38 -0.76
C LEU A 208 -10.31 11.81 0.51
N ALA A 209 -9.71 11.58 1.68
CA ALA A 209 -10.29 11.94 2.97
C ALA A 209 -10.68 13.43 3.03
N THR A 210 -9.79 14.29 2.54
CA THR A 210 -10.02 15.75 2.54
C THR A 210 -11.15 16.20 1.60
N ILE A 211 -11.44 15.46 0.53
CA ILE A 211 -12.41 15.87 -0.50
C ILE A 211 -13.74 15.12 -0.43
N ILE A 212 -13.80 13.97 0.27
CA ILE A 212 -14.95 13.06 0.22
C ILE A 212 -16.30 13.72 0.56
N PRO A 213 -16.39 14.66 1.52
CA PRO A 213 -17.67 15.33 1.84
C PRO A 213 -18.12 16.29 0.74
N MET A 214 -17.19 16.73 -0.12
CA MET A 214 -17.42 17.71 -1.19
C MET A 214 -17.69 17.05 -2.54
N VAL A 215 -17.62 15.72 -2.63
CA VAL A 215 -17.82 14.99 -3.89
C VAL A 215 -19.30 15.04 -4.30
N PRO A 216 -19.63 15.45 -5.54
CA PRO A 216 -21.01 15.48 -6.01
C PRO A 216 -21.68 14.09 -6.02
N ASP A 217 -22.99 14.04 -5.77
CA ASP A 217 -23.77 12.78 -5.71
C ASP A 217 -23.69 11.92 -6.98
N VAL A 218 -23.63 12.58 -8.14
CA VAL A 218 -23.48 11.91 -9.44
C VAL A 218 -22.11 11.21 -9.54
N ALA A 219 -21.06 11.86 -9.04
CA ALA A 219 -19.72 11.29 -9.01
C ALA A 219 -19.65 10.13 -8.00
N ILE A 220 -20.31 10.26 -6.84
CA ILE A 220 -20.42 9.20 -5.83
C ILE A 220 -21.04 7.94 -6.44
N SER A 221 -22.20 8.07 -7.10
CA SER A 221 -22.88 6.93 -7.72
C SER A 221 -21.99 6.24 -8.78
N THR A 222 -21.28 7.03 -9.57
CA THR A 222 -20.34 6.53 -10.59
C THR A 222 -19.18 5.78 -9.93
N VAL A 223 -18.56 6.36 -8.91
CA VAL A 223 -17.43 5.74 -8.19
C VAL A 223 -17.87 4.47 -7.46
N THR A 224 -19.08 4.43 -6.89
CA THR A 224 -19.63 3.22 -6.28
C THR A 224 -19.70 2.06 -7.28
N VAL A 225 -20.19 2.31 -8.51
CA VAL A 225 -20.23 1.29 -9.56
C VAL A 225 -18.81 0.87 -9.96
N LEU A 226 -17.91 1.84 -10.19
CA LEU A 226 -16.52 1.56 -10.54
C LEU A 226 -15.77 0.78 -9.45
N ALA A 227 -16.09 1.02 -8.18
CA ALA A 227 -15.51 0.31 -7.04
C ALA A 227 -15.98 -1.16 -6.99
N LEU A 228 -17.27 -1.42 -7.19
CA LEU A 228 -17.78 -2.80 -7.25
C LEU A 228 -17.23 -3.55 -8.47
N VAL A 229 -17.21 -2.90 -9.63
CA VAL A 229 -16.58 -3.45 -10.84
C VAL A 229 -15.09 -3.69 -10.61
N GLY A 230 -14.39 -2.76 -9.94
CA GLY A 230 -12.98 -2.86 -9.61
C GLY A 230 -12.65 -4.04 -8.70
N ALA A 231 -13.50 -4.32 -7.71
CA ALA A 231 -13.34 -5.47 -6.82
C ALA A 231 -13.43 -6.81 -7.59
N LEU A 232 -14.46 -6.98 -8.43
CA LEU A 232 -14.58 -8.18 -9.27
C LEU A 232 -13.47 -8.26 -10.31
N TYR A 233 -13.19 -7.16 -11.00
CA TYR A 233 -12.20 -7.11 -12.06
C TYR A 233 -10.80 -7.43 -11.52
N GLY A 234 -10.41 -6.83 -10.39
CA GLY A 234 -9.11 -7.07 -9.76
C GLY A 234 -8.93 -8.52 -9.37
N SER A 235 -9.93 -9.11 -8.69
CA SER A 235 -9.88 -10.51 -8.25
C SER A 235 -9.85 -11.52 -9.42
N VAL A 236 -10.74 -11.36 -10.41
CA VAL A 236 -10.76 -12.23 -11.61
C VAL A 236 -9.48 -12.06 -12.42
N LYS A 237 -9.00 -10.82 -12.59
CA LYS A 237 -7.78 -10.58 -13.37
C LYS A 237 -6.55 -11.12 -12.67
N ALA A 238 -6.49 -11.09 -11.34
CA ALA A 238 -5.42 -11.70 -10.55
C ALA A 238 -5.35 -13.22 -10.78
N LEU A 239 -6.48 -13.93 -10.78
CA LEU A 239 -6.56 -15.37 -11.11
C LEU A 239 -5.99 -15.70 -12.49
N ALA A 240 -6.14 -14.78 -13.46
CA ALA A 240 -5.63 -14.96 -14.81
C ALA A 240 -4.13 -14.62 -14.97
N GLN A 241 -3.42 -14.21 -13.90
CA GLN A 241 -2.01 -13.86 -13.99
C GLN A 241 -1.10 -15.02 -13.62
N SER A 242 -0.17 -15.38 -14.51
CA SER A 242 0.94 -16.28 -14.18
C SER A 242 2.11 -15.56 -13.49
N ARG A 243 2.26 -14.24 -13.69
CA ARG A 243 3.36 -13.46 -13.11
C ARG A 243 2.99 -12.96 -11.72
N VAL A 244 3.74 -13.38 -10.70
CA VAL A 244 3.47 -13.06 -9.29
C VAL A 244 3.30 -11.55 -9.03
N ARG A 245 4.16 -10.68 -9.57
CA ARG A 245 4.00 -9.23 -9.39
C ARG A 245 2.70 -8.66 -9.97
N LEU A 246 2.22 -9.21 -11.09
CA LEU A 246 0.94 -8.81 -11.67
C LEU A 246 -0.23 -9.36 -10.85
N LEU A 247 -0.15 -10.63 -10.43
CA LEU A 247 -1.13 -11.27 -9.56
C LEU A 247 -1.32 -10.43 -8.29
N LEU A 248 -0.24 -10.07 -7.61
CA LEU A 248 -0.30 -9.26 -6.38
C LEU A 248 -0.83 -7.84 -6.64
N ALA A 249 -0.49 -7.21 -7.77
CA ALA A 249 -0.98 -5.88 -8.11
C ALA A 249 -2.48 -5.84 -8.43
N TYR A 250 -3.02 -6.85 -9.13
CA TYR A 250 -4.46 -6.98 -9.37
C TYR A 250 -5.21 -7.45 -8.12
N GLY A 251 -4.56 -8.28 -7.28
CA GLY A 251 -5.11 -8.69 -5.99
C GLY A 251 -5.31 -7.52 -5.05
N SER A 252 -4.31 -6.66 -4.88
CA SER A 252 -4.45 -5.45 -4.04
C SER A 252 -5.44 -4.44 -4.63
N LEU A 253 -5.55 -4.32 -5.97
CA LEU A 253 -6.60 -3.52 -6.62
C LEU A 253 -8.00 -3.94 -6.18
N SER A 254 -8.25 -5.25 -6.02
CA SER A 254 -9.55 -5.75 -5.55
C SER A 254 -9.89 -5.18 -4.17
N PHE A 255 -8.97 -5.34 -3.21
CA PHE A 255 -9.16 -4.84 -1.85
C PHE A 255 -9.24 -3.31 -1.78
N PHE A 256 -8.42 -2.57 -2.54
CA PHE A 256 -8.54 -1.11 -2.60
C PHE A 256 -9.86 -0.64 -3.23
N SER A 257 -10.42 -1.41 -4.15
CA SER A 257 -11.74 -1.12 -4.71
C SER A 257 -12.86 -1.37 -3.67
N ILE A 258 -12.72 -2.40 -2.82
CA ILE A 258 -13.60 -2.59 -1.67
C ILE A 258 -13.53 -1.39 -0.71
N LEU A 259 -12.32 -0.88 -0.44
CA LEU A 259 -12.12 0.32 0.37
C LEU A 259 -12.79 1.55 -0.24
N TRP A 260 -12.64 1.77 -1.55
CA TRP A 260 -13.32 2.85 -2.28
C TRP A 260 -14.84 2.81 -2.08
N TRP A 261 -15.43 1.61 -2.17
CA TRP A 261 -16.86 1.42 -1.98
C TRP A 261 -17.31 1.87 -0.58
N PHE A 262 -16.63 1.42 0.47
CA PHE A 262 -16.96 1.79 1.86
C PHE A 262 -16.86 3.30 2.10
N MET A 263 -15.77 3.92 1.63
CA MET A 263 -15.50 5.34 1.83
C MET A 263 -16.58 6.21 1.16
N VAL A 264 -16.92 5.89 -0.09
CA VAL A 264 -17.85 6.69 -0.90
C VAL A 264 -19.30 6.51 -0.46
N VAL A 265 -19.71 5.30 -0.08
CA VAL A 265 -21.06 5.05 0.47
C VAL A 265 -21.24 5.74 1.82
N SER A 266 -20.22 5.69 2.68
CA SER A 266 -20.28 6.29 4.03
C SER A 266 -20.05 7.80 4.03
N ARG A 267 -19.55 8.38 2.92
CA ARG A 267 -19.10 9.78 2.77
C ARG A 267 -18.19 10.28 3.89
N THR A 268 -17.51 9.37 4.55
CA THR A 268 -16.74 9.63 5.77
C THR A 268 -15.54 8.69 5.82
N VAL A 269 -14.52 9.13 6.54
CA VAL A 269 -13.28 8.37 6.72
C VAL A 269 -13.37 7.62 8.05
N MET A 270 -13.48 6.30 7.97
CA MET A 270 -13.52 5.43 9.15
C MET A 270 -12.09 5.08 9.62
N PRO A 271 -11.79 5.04 10.94
CA PRO A 271 -10.49 4.56 11.43
C PRO A 271 -10.14 3.15 10.92
N GLN A 272 -11.13 2.30 10.74
CA GLN A 272 -11.00 0.93 10.23
C GLN A 272 -10.55 0.90 8.75
N ALA A 273 -10.87 1.94 7.98
CA ALA A 273 -10.43 2.09 6.59
C ALA A 273 -8.91 2.31 6.49
N VAL A 274 -8.35 3.07 7.45
CA VAL A 274 -6.91 3.31 7.59
C VAL A 274 -6.17 2.02 7.95
N VAL A 275 -6.70 1.27 8.92
CA VAL A 275 -6.17 -0.05 9.31
C VAL A 275 -6.20 -1.02 8.14
N PHE A 276 -7.33 -1.10 7.44
CA PHE A 276 -7.50 -1.99 6.30
C PHE A 276 -6.50 -1.67 5.17
N LEU A 277 -6.39 -0.40 4.76
CA LEU A 277 -5.44 0.01 3.72
C LEU A 277 -4.01 -0.32 4.12
N GLY A 278 -3.61 0.07 5.34
CA GLY A 278 -2.27 -0.16 5.85
C GLY A 278 -1.92 -1.65 5.87
N ALA A 279 -2.83 -2.49 6.36
CA ALA A 279 -2.63 -3.93 6.43
C ALA A 279 -2.56 -4.57 5.03
N VAL A 280 -3.48 -4.25 4.12
CA VAL A 280 -3.47 -4.78 2.74
C VAL A 280 -2.17 -4.42 2.03
N ALA A 281 -1.74 -3.15 2.15
CA ALA A 281 -0.51 -2.69 1.53
C ALA A 281 0.75 -3.33 2.14
N LEU A 282 0.83 -3.45 3.46
CA LEU A 282 1.96 -4.10 4.14
C LEU A 282 2.06 -5.59 3.84
N VAL A 283 0.93 -6.30 3.83
CA VAL A 283 0.93 -7.72 3.44
C VAL A 283 1.37 -7.88 1.98
N THR A 284 0.86 -7.04 1.08
CA THR A 284 1.28 -7.06 -0.33
C THR A 284 2.77 -6.71 -0.46
N SER A 285 3.29 -5.80 0.35
CA SER A 285 4.74 -5.50 0.47
C SER A 285 5.54 -6.74 0.88
N GLY A 286 5.11 -7.45 1.92
CA GLY A 286 5.74 -8.69 2.38
C GLY A 286 5.72 -9.79 1.32
N LEU A 287 4.63 -9.94 0.57
CA LEU A 287 4.53 -10.91 -0.53
C LEU A 287 5.45 -10.53 -1.71
N LEU A 288 5.56 -9.24 -2.05
CA LEU A 288 6.50 -8.75 -3.06
C LEU A 288 7.96 -8.99 -2.64
N LEU A 289 8.29 -8.76 -1.37
CA LEU A 289 9.62 -9.08 -0.83
C LEU A 289 9.90 -10.57 -0.79
N SER A 290 8.90 -11.39 -0.44
CA SER A 290 9.01 -12.85 -0.48
C SER A 290 9.31 -13.34 -1.90
N TRP A 291 8.61 -12.78 -2.89
CA TRP A 291 8.89 -13.07 -4.30
C TRP A 291 10.30 -12.58 -4.71
N GLN A 292 10.76 -11.46 -4.17
CA GLN A 292 12.13 -11.00 -4.40
C GLN A 292 13.17 -11.96 -3.82
N VAL A 293 12.96 -12.52 -2.62
CA VAL A 293 13.82 -13.58 -2.06
C VAL A 293 13.90 -14.74 -3.04
N VAL A 294 12.76 -15.24 -3.52
CA VAL A 294 12.72 -16.32 -4.53
C VAL A 294 13.53 -15.92 -5.78
N ARG A 295 13.26 -14.77 -6.40
CA ARG A 295 14.00 -14.30 -7.59
C ARG A 295 15.51 -14.17 -7.36
N THR A 296 15.95 -13.76 -6.17
CA THR A 296 17.39 -13.66 -5.89
C THR A 296 18.10 -15.00 -5.82
N ARG A 297 17.38 -16.10 -5.54
CA ARG A 297 17.94 -17.45 -5.51
C ARG A 297 17.83 -18.13 -6.87
N TYR A 298 16.69 -17.96 -7.55
CA TYR A 298 16.35 -18.71 -8.76
C TYR A 298 16.63 -17.95 -10.06
N GLY A 299 16.81 -16.63 -10.01
CA GLY A 299 16.99 -15.77 -11.17
C GLY A 299 15.71 -15.05 -11.60
N ASP A 300 15.90 -14.03 -12.43
CA ASP A 300 14.83 -13.10 -12.80
C ASP A 300 13.87 -13.63 -13.88
N ASP A 301 14.33 -14.62 -14.66
CA ASP A 301 13.61 -15.20 -15.81
C ASP A 301 12.95 -16.55 -15.49
N VAL A 302 12.98 -16.99 -14.23
CA VAL A 302 12.35 -18.25 -13.85
C VAL A 302 10.84 -18.12 -13.85
N ASP A 303 10.20 -19.08 -14.52
CA ASP A 303 8.76 -19.27 -14.45
C ASP A 303 8.34 -19.58 -13.00
N PRO A 304 7.48 -18.76 -12.37
CA PRO A 304 6.98 -19.04 -11.03
C PRO A 304 6.36 -20.44 -10.91
N GLN A 305 5.77 -20.94 -12.01
CA GLN A 305 5.12 -22.24 -12.01
C GLN A 305 6.10 -23.42 -11.98
N ALA A 306 7.38 -23.16 -12.27
CA ALA A 306 8.44 -24.16 -12.24
C ALA A 306 9.15 -24.24 -10.87
N ILE A 307 8.73 -23.46 -9.88
CA ILE A 307 9.29 -23.44 -8.53
C ILE A 307 8.31 -24.13 -7.58
N SER A 308 8.76 -25.19 -6.91
CA SER A 308 7.95 -25.93 -5.93
C SER A 308 8.82 -26.60 -4.86
N GLY A 309 8.20 -27.07 -3.78
CA GLY A 309 8.87 -27.82 -2.71
C GLY A 309 9.79 -27.00 -1.80
N LEU A 310 9.56 -25.68 -1.68
CA LEU A 310 10.43 -24.81 -0.87
C LEU A 310 10.43 -25.12 0.63
N VAL A 311 9.36 -25.71 1.18
CA VAL A 311 9.19 -25.95 2.63
C VAL A 311 10.36 -26.71 3.26
N ARG A 312 10.85 -27.75 2.59
CA ARG A 312 11.88 -28.62 3.19
C ARG A 312 13.25 -27.94 3.26
N ARG A 313 13.53 -27.04 2.32
CA ARG A 313 14.84 -26.43 2.13
C ARG A 313 14.92 -24.99 2.64
N MET A 314 13.78 -24.31 2.73
CA MET A 314 13.63 -22.95 3.24
C MET A 314 12.49 -22.89 4.27
N PRO A 315 12.59 -23.61 5.40
CA PRO A 315 11.50 -23.69 6.39
C PRO A 315 11.15 -22.33 7.01
N GLN A 316 12.13 -21.44 7.22
CA GLN A 316 11.85 -20.11 7.79
C GLN A 316 11.07 -19.24 6.80
N PHE A 317 11.47 -19.27 5.52
CA PHE A 317 10.71 -18.67 4.43
C PHE A 317 9.28 -19.22 4.38
N ALA A 318 9.11 -20.54 4.42
CA ALA A 318 7.80 -21.16 4.33
C ALA A 318 6.85 -20.73 5.45
N VAL A 319 7.33 -20.63 6.68
CA VAL A 319 6.51 -20.16 7.82
C VAL A 319 6.09 -18.70 7.62
N LEU A 320 7.04 -17.80 7.34
CA LEU A 320 6.74 -16.38 7.18
C LEU A 320 5.86 -16.10 5.95
N PHE A 321 6.12 -16.79 4.84
CA PHE A 321 5.30 -16.70 3.63
C PHE A 321 3.88 -17.20 3.87
N SER A 322 3.72 -18.31 4.60
CA SER A 322 2.39 -18.82 4.98
C SER A 322 1.65 -17.83 5.88
N LEU A 323 2.32 -17.22 6.86
CA LEU A 323 1.71 -16.19 7.71
C LEU A 323 1.26 -14.96 6.91
N LEU A 324 2.08 -14.51 5.95
CA LEU A 324 1.71 -13.43 5.03
C LEU A 324 0.54 -13.82 4.13
N ALA A 325 0.48 -15.06 3.66
CA ALA A 325 -0.65 -15.57 2.89
C ALA A 325 -1.94 -15.60 3.72
N LEU A 326 -1.89 -16.10 4.96
CA LEU A 326 -3.02 -16.06 5.90
C LEU A 326 -3.49 -14.63 6.16
N ALA A 327 -2.55 -13.69 6.32
CA ALA A 327 -2.86 -12.27 6.46
C ALA A 327 -3.49 -11.67 5.19
N ALA A 328 -3.03 -12.07 4.01
CA ALA A 328 -3.52 -11.58 2.72
C ALA A 328 -4.94 -12.06 2.42
N MET A 329 -5.28 -13.27 2.87
CA MET A 329 -6.64 -13.80 2.85
C MET A 329 -7.57 -13.14 3.88
N GLY A 330 -6.99 -12.28 4.73
CA GLY A 330 -7.66 -11.59 5.83
C GLY A 330 -8.30 -12.55 6.81
N LEU A 331 -7.49 -13.48 7.34
CA LEU A 331 -7.86 -14.28 8.50
C LEU A 331 -7.55 -13.51 9.81
N PRO A 332 -8.26 -13.78 10.91
CA PRO A 332 -7.85 -13.34 12.23
C PRO A 332 -6.48 -13.96 12.60
N PRO A 333 -5.58 -13.24 13.31
CA PRO A 333 -5.76 -11.95 13.97
C PRO A 333 -5.21 -10.75 13.15
N PHE A 334 -5.15 -10.84 11.82
CA PHE A 334 -4.46 -9.84 10.99
C PHE A 334 -5.29 -8.58 10.70
N GLY A 335 -4.62 -7.44 10.50
CA GLY A 335 -5.25 -6.14 10.25
C GLY A 335 -6.18 -6.08 9.03
N VAL A 336 -5.95 -6.92 8.01
CA VAL A 336 -6.84 -7.01 6.84
C VAL A 336 -8.24 -7.48 7.27
N PHE A 337 -8.32 -8.48 8.16
CA PHE A 337 -9.57 -8.95 8.74
C PHE A 337 -10.23 -7.87 9.62
N ALA A 338 -9.47 -7.34 10.58
CA ALA A 338 -9.99 -6.38 11.56
C ALA A 338 -10.52 -5.10 10.90
N GLY A 339 -9.76 -4.57 9.93
CA GLY A 339 -10.17 -3.39 9.17
C GLY A 339 -11.42 -3.67 8.32
N PHE A 340 -11.48 -4.81 7.63
CA PHE A 340 -12.63 -5.17 6.80
C PHE A 340 -13.91 -5.37 7.62
N ILE A 341 -13.86 -6.21 8.66
CA ILE A 341 -15.00 -6.45 9.54
C ILE A 341 -15.43 -5.17 10.24
N GLY A 342 -14.48 -4.35 10.69
CA GLY A 342 -14.78 -3.07 11.29
C GLY A 342 -15.51 -2.12 10.35
N MET A 343 -15.11 -2.01 9.08
CA MET A 343 -15.85 -1.24 8.07
C MET A 343 -17.23 -1.86 7.80
N LEU A 344 -17.32 -3.18 7.68
CA LEU A 344 -18.56 -3.90 7.41
C LEU A 344 -19.61 -3.68 8.51
N LEU A 345 -19.19 -3.69 9.78
CA LEU A 345 -20.07 -3.50 10.94
C LEU A 345 -20.47 -2.04 11.16
N THR A 346 -19.66 -1.08 10.70
CA THR A 346 -19.91 0.36 10.89
C THR A 346 -20.72 0.95 9.74
N ALA A 347 -20.58 0.41 8.53
CA ALA A 347 -21.31 0.88 7.36
C ALA A 347 -22.80 0.50 7.44
N SER A 348 -23.68 1.43 7.10
CA SER A 348 -25.10 1.15 6.89
C SER A 348 -25.29 0.42 5.55
N LEU A 349 -25.13 -0.90 5.60
CA LEU A 349 -25.23 -1.77 4.43
C LEU A 349 -26.68 -1.82 3.92
N THR A 350 -26.97 -1.11 2.84
CA THR A 350 -28.30 -1.08 2.22
C THR A 350 -28.40 -1.95 0.96
N SER A 351 -27.28 -2.46 0.41
CA SER A 351 -27.24 -3.20 -0.86
C SER A 351 -26.73 -4.64 -0.70
N SER A 352 -27.63 -5.60 -0.85
CA SER A 352 -27.29 -7.04 -0.87
C SER A 352 -26.39 -7.41 -2.05
N VAL A 353 -26.51 -6.70 -3.18
CA VAL A 353 -25.69 -6.94 -4.38
C VAL A 353 -24.23 -6.58 -4.11
N ALA A 354 -23.97 -5.45 -3.45
CA ALA A 354 -22.62 -5.06 -3.09
C ALA A 354 -21.95 -6.12 -2.20
N LEU A 355 -22.66 -6.63 -1.19
CA LEU A 355 -22.14 -7.67 -0.31
C LEU A 355 -21.78 -8.96 -1.07
N LEU A 356 -22.63 -9.39 -2.00
CA LEU A 356 -22.34 -10.55 -2.84
C LEU A 356 -21.07 -10.33 -3.68
N VAL A 357 -20.92 -9.15 -4.27
CA VAL A 357 -19.71 -8.77 -5.02
C VAL A 357 -18.46 -8.82 -4.15
N LEU A 358 -18.53 -8.25 -2.94
CA LEU A 358 -17.43 -8.24 -1.98
C LEU A 358 -17.02 -9.68 -1.59
N MET A 359 -18.00 -10.54 -1.31
CA MET A 359 -17.75 -11.95 -0.97
C MET A 359 -17.10 -12.71 -2.12
N VAL A 360 -17.60 -12.56 -3.35
CA VAL A 360 -17.00 -13.21 -4.53
C VAL A 360 -15.56 -12.75 -4.75
N ALA A 361 -15.32 -11.43 -4.66
CA ALA A 361 -13.98 -10.86 -4.83
C ALA A 361 -13.01 -11.37 -3.75
N TRP A 362 -13.46 -11.50 -2.51
CA TRP A 362 -12.67 -12.02 -1.40
C TRP A 362 -12.38 -13.52 -1.54
N LEU A 363 -13.37 -14.34 -1.89
CA LEU A 363 -13.20 -15.78 -2.11
C LEU A 363 -12.22 -16.06 -3.25
N ALA A 364 -12.34 -15.32 -4.35
CA ALA A 364 -11.38 -15.38 -5.45
C ALA A 364 -9.96 -14.99 -4.99
N ALA A 365 -9.84 -14.01 -4.09
CA ALA A 365 -8.57 -13.66 -3.48
C ALA A 365 -7.96 -14.79 -2.64
N SER A 366 -8.77 -15.40 -1.79
CA SER A 366 -8.34 -16.57 -1.01
C SER A 366 -7.88 -17.72 -1.89
N TRP A 367 -8.58 -17.98 -2.99
CA TRP A 367 -8.23 -19.02 -3.94
C TRP A 367 -6.82 -18.83 -4.53
N TYR A 368 -6.54 -17.69 -5.17
CA TYR A 368 -5.23 -17.51 -5.82
C TYR A 368 -4.08 -17.43 -4.81
N ILE A 369 -4.33 -16.97 -3.58
CA ILE A 369 -3.30 -16.93 -2.52
C ILE A 369 -2.96 -18.36 -2.06
N LEU A 370 -3.97 -19.20 -1.84
CA LEU A 370 -3.77 -20.60 -1.50
C LEU A 370 -3.07 -21.37 -2.62
N ASP A 371 -3.47 -21.14 -3.88
CA ASP A 371 -2.82 -21.74 -5.04
C ASP A 371 -1.33 -21.36 -5.11
N MET A 372 -1.02 -20.08 -4.91
CA MET A 372 0.37 -19.60 -4.84
C MET A 372 1.16 -20.25 -3.69
N VAL A 373 0.56 -20.43 -2.51
CA VAL A 373 1.16 -21.16 -1.39
C VAL A 373 1.40 -22.63 -1.75
N GLN A 374 0.38 -23.31 -2.28
CA GLN A 374 0.46 -24.70 -2.67
C GLN A 374 1.57 -24.94 -3.69
N GLN A 375 1.63 -24.10 -4.72
CA GLN A 375 2.61 -24.19 -5.79
C GLN A 375 4.04 -23.95 -5.31
N LEU A 376 4.28 -22.87 -4.56
CA LEU A 376 5.65 -22.50 -4.16
C LEU A 376 6.18 -23.40 -3.03
N LEU A 377 5.36 -23.68 -2.02
CA LEU A 377 5.82 -24.31 -0.78
C LEU A 377 5.84 -25.83 -0.85
N PHE A 378 4.83 -26.42 -1.49
CA PHE A 378 4.63 -27.87 -1.52
C PHE A 378 5.00 -28.45 -2.89
N GLY A 379 4.99 -29.77 -3.02
CA GLY A 379 5.38 -30.47 -4.25
C GLY A 379 6.81 -31.01 -4.24
N ARG A 380 7.33 -31.33 -5.42
CA ARG A 380 8.61 -32.04 -5.58
C ARG A 380 9.77 -31.06 -5.60
N GLU A 381 10.73 -31.26 -4.70
CA GLU A 381 11.99 -30.52 -4.72
C GLU A 381 12.73 -30.70 -6.05
N ARG A 382 13.39 -29.62 -6.47
CA ARG A 382 14.20 -29.55 -7.67
C ARG A 382 15.68 -29.69 -7.30
N SER A 383 16.32 -30.76 -7.78
CA SER A 383 17.72 -31.07 -7.44
C SER A 383 18.75 -30.15 -8.10
N ASP A 384 18.34 -29.42 -9.15
CA ASP A 384 19.18 -28.51 -9.92
C ASP A 384 19.38 -27.13 -9.25
N LEU A 385 18.71 -26.88 -8.12
CA LEU A 385 18.67 -25.57 -7.49
C LEU A 385 19.49 -25.51 -6.20
N ARG A 386 20.20 -24.39 -6.03
CA ARG A 386 20.90 -24.08 -4.77
C ARG A 386 19.91 -23.48 -3.80
N TYR A 387 19.60 -24.24 -2.75
CA TYR A 387 18.74 -23.76 -1.69
C TYR A 387 19.56 -23.04 -0.61
N GLU A 388 19.20 -21.78 -0.36
CA GLU A 388 19.65 -21.00 0.79
C GLU A 388 18.38 -20.38 1.39
N ASP A 389 18.08 -20.69 2.65
CA ASP A 389 16.95 -20.10 3.38
C ASP A 389 17.15 -18.58 3.56
N LEU A 390 16.28 -17.96 4.36
CA LEU A 390 16.31 -16.53 4.62
C LEU A 390 17.63 -16.08 5.23
N ARG A 391 18.21 -15.04 4.64
CA ARG A 391 19.28 -14.28 5.28
C ARG A 391 18.69 -13.45 6.42
N ARG A 392 19.53 -13.09 7.39
CA ARG A 392 19.11 -12.32 8.58
C ARG A 392 18.33 -11.05 8.24
N SER A 393 18.71 -10.33 7.19
CA SER A 393 17.99 -9.12 6.75
C SER A 393 16.63 -9.43 6.12
N GLU A 394 16.53 -10.51 5.36
CA GLU A 394 15.28 -10.97 4.73
C GLU A 394 14.31 -11.46 5.81
N LEU A 395 14.79 -12.27 6.74
CA LEU A 395 14.03 -12.73 7.92
C LEU A 395 13.51 -11.54 8.73
N ALA A 396 14.38 -10.60 9.09
CA ALA A 396 13.97 -9.42 9.87
C ALA A 396 12.90 -8.60 9.13
N SER A 397 13.03 -8.43 7.80
CA SER A 397 12.05 -7.68 7.01
C SER A 397 10.67 -8.35 6.98
N LEU A 398 10.60 -9.65 6.71
CA LEU A 398 9.34 -10.39 6.64
C LEU A 398 8.69 -10.55 8.01
N LEU A 399 9.50 -10.81 9.04
CA LEU A 399 9.03 -10.88 10.43
C LEU A 399 8.43 -9.54 10.87
N LEU A 400 9.09 -8.42 10.56
CA LEU A 400 8.58 -7.09 10.91
C LEU A 400 7.23 -6.79 10.23
N VAL A 401 7.06 -7.17 8.96
CA VAL A 401 5.75 -7.04 8.28
C VAL A 401 4.69 -7.83 9.02
N VAL A 402 4.94 -9.11 9.31
CA VAL A 402 3.98 -9.98 10.01
C VAL A 402 3.59 -9.38 11.36
N LEU A 403 4.57 -8.93 12.15
CA LEU A 403 4.33 -8.32 13.45
C LEU A 403 3.49 -7.04 13.36
N ILE A 404 3.78 -6.15 12.40
CA ILE A 404 2.99 -4.92 12.22
C ILE A 404 1.58 -5.25 11.78
N VAL A 405 1.39 -6.20 10.86
CA VAL A 405 0.05 -6.58 10.38
C VAL A 405 -0.79 -7.24 11.49
N ILE A 406 -0.17 -8.01 12.39
CA ILE A 406 -0.84 -8.52 13.59
C ILE A 406 -1.17 -7.36 14.54
N ALA A 407 -0.22 -6.45 14.79
CA ALA A 407 -0.45 -5.29 15.65
C ALA A 407 -1.63 -4.44 15.14
N LEU A 408 -1.74 -4.24 13.83
CA LEU A 408 -2.88 -3.55 13.20
C LEU A 408 -4.21 -4.30 13.38
N GLY A 409 -4.19 -5.63 13.54
CA GLY A 409 -5.40 -6.42 13.73
C GLY A 409 -5.86 -6.55 15.19
N VAL A 410 -4.92 -6.52 16.14
CA VAL A 410 -5.19 -6.66 17.57
C VAL A 410 -5.40 -5.31 18.25
N ALA A 411 -4.69 -4.27 17.82
CA ALA A 411 -4.80 -2.96 18.43
C ALA A 411 -6.18 -2.32 18.14
N PRO A 412 -6.80 -1.67 19.14
CA PRO A 412 -8.11 -1.06 18.95
C PRO A 412 -8.05 0.04 17.89
N ALA A 413 -9.00 0.02 16.96
CA ALA A 413 -9.06 0.96 15.83
C ALA A 413 -9.13 2.44 16.28
N SER A 414 -9.60 2.70 17.50
CA SER A 414 -9.62 4.03 18.12
C SER A 414 -8.23 4.62 18.34
N LEU A 415 -7.16 3.81 18.38
CA LEU A 415 -5.78 4.30 18.43
C LEU A 415 -5.32 4.89 17.08
N PHE A 416 -6.09 4.65 16.02
CA PHE A 416 -5.68 4.90 14.64
C PHE A 416 -6.57 5.94 13.92
N GLY A 417 -7.53 6.54 14.61
CA GLY A 417 -8.41 7.57 14.03
C GLY A 417 -9.15 8.42 15.06
N ILE A 418 -9.92 9.37 14.53
CA ILE A 418 -10.61 10.43 15.27
C ILE A 418 -11.67 9.85 16.21
N ALA A 419 -11.66 10.30 17.47
CA ALA A 419 -12.75 10.05 18.40
C ALA A 419 -14.04 10.70 17.86
N GLN A 420 -14.94 9.90 17.31
CA GLN A 420 -16.34 10.29 17.20
C GLN A 420 -16.97 10.15 18.60
N PRO A 421 -17.80 11.10 19.04
CA PRO A 421 -18.58 10.92 20.25
C PRO A 421 -19.42 9.67 20.08
N SER A 422 -19.50 8.85 21.13
CA SER A 422 -20.40 7.70 21.20
C SER A 422 -21.76 8.10 20.60
N PRO A 423 -22.36 7.30 19.69
CA PRO A 423 -23.75 7.52 19.36
C PRO A 423 -24.50 7.58 20.69
N SER A 424 -25.21 8.68 20.93
CA SER A 424 -26.09 8.82 22.08
C SER A 424 -26.87 7.52 22.18
N GLY A 425 -26.77 6.88 23.34
CA GLY A 425 -27.28 5.54 23.58
C GLY A 425 -28.77 5.44 23.31
N GLY A 426 -29.14 5.18 22.05
CA GLY A 426 -30.33 4.47 21.67
C GLY A 426 -30.02 2.99 21.79
N ALA A 427 -29.66 2.54 22.99
CA ALA A 427 -29.76 1.14 23.31
C ALA A 427 -31.23 0.78 23.13
N VAL A 428 -31.55 0.12 22.01
CA VAL A 428 -32.73 -0.73 21.93
C VAL A 428 -32.48 -1.82 22.97
N LYS A 429 -32.84 -1.54 24.22
CA LYS A 429 -33.19 -2.55 25.21
C LYS A 429 -34.49 -3.19 24.72
N GLU A 430 -34.42 -3.99 23.67
CA GLU A 430 -35.36 -5.10 23.59
C GLU A 430 -34.85 -6.14 24.58
N SER A 431 -35.47 -6.14 25.76
CA SER A 431 -35.37 -7.26 26.67
C SER A 431 -35.84 -8.50 25.91
N VAL A 432 -34.89 -9.36 25.53
CA VAL A 432 -35.19 -10.73 25.11
C VAL A 432 -35.76 -11.43 26.34
N SER A 433 -37.08 -11.39 26.50
CA SER A 433 -37.82 -12.26 27.39
C SER A 433 -37.78 -13.66 26.78
N TRP A 434 -36.88 -14.50 27.26
CA TRP A 434 -36.97 -15.94 27.05
C TRP A 434 -38.22 -16.45 27.77
N ASN A 435 -39.32 -16.60 27.05
CA ASN A 435 -40.41 -17.45 27.53
C ASN A 435 -39.97 -18.91 27.37
N ARG A 436 -39.92 -19.61 28.51
CA ARG A 436 -39.79 -21.08 28.57
C ARG A 436 -41.05 -21.77 28.06
#